data_AF-A0A9X5YZ45-F1
#
_entry.id   AF-A0A9X5YZ45-F1
#
_cell.length_a   1.000
_cell.length_b   1.000
_cell.length_c   1.000
_cell.angle_alpha   90.00
_cell.angle_beta   90.00
_cell.angle_gamma   90.00
#
_symmetry.space_group_name_H-M   'P 1'
#
loop_
_entity.id
_entity.type
_entity.pdbx_description
1 polymer ?
#
loop_
_entity_poly.entity_id
_entity_poly.type
_entity_poly.pdbx_seq_one_letter_code
_entity_poly.pdbx_strand_id
1 'polypeptide(L)'
;MQSLDQITIRAELSRLRRAVGADIVASRPYRLTIPLDTDVARAWRLLRAGDLESAVELCAGALLPGSAAPGVAHVRELLREEMNLALLRRGDPRLLMNWAASPLGRDDLELWQACRQLLPDGPDHDRVTARINVLDRELS
;
A
#
# COMPACT_ATOMS: atom_id res chain seq x y z
N MET A 1 7.66 -20.57 -7.84
CA MET A 1 8.51 -19.86 -6.86
C MET A 1 9.96 -20.23 -7.15
N GLN A 2 10.74 -19.38 -7.82
CA GLN A 2 12.13 -19.69 -8.13
C GLN A 2 12.96 -19.59 -6.84
N SER A 3 13.60 -20.70 -6.46
CA SER A 3 14.56 -20.71 -5.35
C SER A 3 15.83 -20.00 -5.80
N LEU A 4 16.16 -18.87 -5.17
CA LEU A 4 17.48 -18.24 -5.35
C LEU A 4 18.57 -19.20 -4.87
N ASP A 5 19.63 -19.35 -5.65
CA ASP A 5 20.77 -20.15 -5.23
C ASP A 5 21.50 -19.49 -4.05
N GLN A 6 22.21 -20.29 -3.26
CA GLN A 6 22.88 -19.82 -2.04
C GLN A 6 24.02 -18.82 -2.35
N ILE A 7 24.60 -18.87 -3.55
CA ILE A 7 25.72 -18.02 -3.97
C ILE A 7 25.20 -16.61 -4.23
N THR A 8 24.08 -16.49 -4.92
CA THR A 8 23.36 -15.26 -5.23
C THR A 8 22.92 -14.58 -3.94
N ILE A 9 22.34 -15.32 -2.99
CA ILE A 9 21.97 -14.78 -1.68
C ILE A 9 23.19 -14.19 -0.94
N ARG A 10 24.31 -14.90 -0.92
CA ARG A 10 25.55 -14.40 -0.27
C ARG A 10 26.08 -13.15 -0.97
N ALA A 11 26.04 -13.11 -2.30
CA ALA A 11 26.47 -11.95 -3.08
C ALA A 11 25.58 -10.72 -2.82
N GLU A 12 24.25 -10.88 -2.82
CA GLU A 12 23.31 -9.80 -2.51
C GLU A 12 23.49 -9.29 -1.08
N LEU A 13 23.68 -10.19 -0.10
CA LEU A 13 23.90 -9.78 1.28
C LEU A 13 25.26 -9.10 1.47
N SER A 14 26.28 -9.47 0.70
CA SER A 14 27.53 -8.73 0.67
C SER A 14 27.34 -7.33 0.10
N ARG A 15 26.55 -7.17 -0.97
CA ARG A 15 26.20 -5.84 -1.52
C ARG A 15 25.43 -5.01 -0.49
N LEU A 16 24.42 -5.60 0.15
CA LEU A 16 23.62 -4.93 1.17
C LEU A 16 24.50 -4.45 2.33
N ARG A 17 25.37 -5.31 2.88
CA ARG A 17 26.30 -4.92 3.97
C ARG A 17 27.24 -3.78 3.58
N ARG A 18 27.66 -3.69 2.32
CA ARG A 18 28.46 -2.54 1.86
C ARG A 18 27.65 -1.25 1.82
N ALA A 19 26.36 -1.33 1.50
CA ALA A 19 25.48 -0.17 1.41
C ALA A 19 25.00 0.32 2.79
N VAL A 20 24.67 -0.59 3.71
CA VAL A 20 24.07 -0.22 5.01
C VAL A 20 25.05 -0.34 6.20
N GLY A 21 26.21 -0.95 6.00
CA GLY A 21 27.16 -1.24 7.08
C GLY A 21 27.21 -2.73 7.42
N ALA A 22 28.41 -3.22 7.72
CA ALA A 22 28.66 -4.65 7.91
C ALA A 22 27.90 -5.24 9.11
N ASP A 23 27.73 -4.46 10.17
CA ASP A 23 27.15 -4.91 11.43
C ASP A 23 25.62 -4.85 11.46
N ILE A 24 24.98 -4.24 10.45
CA ILE A 24 23.51 -4.14 10.37
C ILE A 24 22.86 -5.49 10.01
N VAL A 25 23.57 -6.35 9.26
CA VAL A 25 23.01 -7.62 8.77
C VAL A 25 23.83 -8.80 9.29
N ALA A 26 23.30 -9.51 10.29
CA ALA A 26 23.91 -10.70 10.88
C ALA A 26 24.14 -11.81 9.83
N SER A 27 25.16 -12.64 10.06
CA SER A 27 25.66 -13.60 9.07
C SER A 27 24.83 -14.87 8.96
N ARG A 28 24.35 -15.46 10.06
CA ARG A 28 23.48 -16.65 10.06
C ARG A 28 22.74 -16.79 11.42
N PRO A 29 21.40 -16.94 11.43
CA PRO A 29 20.49 -16.65 10.31
C PRO A 29 20.59 -15.17 9.91
N TYR A 30 20.35 -14.84 8.63
CA TYR A 30 20.40 -13.45 8.17
C TYR A 30 19.29 -12.64 8.85
N ARG A 31 19.67 -11.63 9.64
CA ARG A 31 18.76 -10.79 10.42
C ARG A 31 19.29 -9.37 10.47
N LEU A 32 18.39 -8.40 10.53
CA LEU A 32 18.75 -7.05 10.92
C LEU A 32 19.09 -7.05 12.41
N THR A 33 20.18 -6.40 12.79
CA THR A 33 20.64 -6.28 14.19
C THR A 33 20.04 -5.06 14.89
N ILE A 34 19.38 -4.19 14.12
CA ILE A 34 18.69 -3.00 14.60
C ILE A 34 17.19 -3.09 14.26
N PRO A 35 16.32 -2.44 15.05
CA PRO A 35 14.93 -2.28 14.66
C PRO A 35 14.85 -1.49 13.35
N LEU A 36 13.93 -1.91 12.48
CA LEU A 36 13.62 -1.20 11.25
C LEU A 36 12.26 -0.52 11.43
N ASP A 37 12.25 0.82 11.38
CA ASP A 37 11.00 1.56 11.21
C ASP A 37 10.72 1.71 9.71
N THR A 38 9.49 1.42 9.31
CA THR A 38 9.06 1.51 7.92
C THR A 38 7.82 2.38 7.82
N ASP A 39 7.66 3.03 6.68
CA ASP A 39 6.43 3.73 6.30
C ASP A 39 5.19 2.85 6.46
N VAL A 40 5.25 1.58 6.04
CA VAL A 40 4.13 0.64 6.19
C VAL A 40 3.84 0.28 7.65
N ALA A 41 4.87 0.08 8.48
CA ALA A 41 4.68 -0.17 9.91
C ALA A 41 4.05 1.06 10.59
N ARG A 42 4.43 2.27 10.16
CA ARG A 42 3.82 3.51 10.62
C ARG A 42 2.38 3.68 10.11
N ALA A 43 2.08 3.35 8.86
CA ALA A 43 0.72 3.40 8.31
C ALA A 43 -0.22 2.49 9.09
N TRP A 44 0.18 1.25 9.35
CA TRP A 44 -0.60 0.34 10.19
C TRP A 44 -0.77 0.82 11.64
N ARG A 45 0.23 1.51 12.21
CA ARG A 45 0.08 2.12 13.54
C ARG A 45 -0.98 3.23 13.53
N LEU A 46 -0.96 4.10 12.53
CA LEU A 46 -1.95 5.18 12.37
C LEU A 46 -3.35 4.61 12.15
N LEU A 47 -3.46 3.60 11.28
CA LEU A 47 -4.71 2.88 11.02
C LEU A 47 -5.30 2.26 12.28
N ARG A 48 -4.49 1.56 13.09
CA ARG A 48 -4.92 1.01 14.39
C ARG A 48 -5.30 2.08 15.41
N ALA A 49 -4.68 3.25 15.34
CA ALA A 49 -5.02 4.39 16.18
C ALA A 49 -6.28 5.13 15.70
N GLY A 50 -6.83 4.78 14.53
CA GLY A 50 -7.98 5.46 13.91
C GLY A 50 -7.64 6.78 13.24
N ASP A 51 -6.35 7.12 13.12
CA ASP A 51 -5.87 8.31 12.41
C ASP A 51 -5.79 8.02 10.90
N LEU A 52 -6.97 7.96 10.28
CA LEU A 52 -7.13 7.61 8.86
C LEU A 52 -6.58 8.70 7.94
N GLU A 53 -6.61 9.97 8.36
CA GLU A 53 -6.09 11.07 7.57
C GLU A 53 -4.57 10.94 7.40
N SER A 54 -3.83 10.83 8.50
CA SER A 54 -2.38 10.61 8.46
C SER A 54 -2.01 9.30 7.76
N ALA A 55 -2.84 8.25 7.90
CA ALA A 55 -2.60 6.97 7.23
C ALA A 55 -2.73 7.08 5.70
N VAL A 56 -3.77 7.77 5.22
CA VAL A 56 -3.97 8.03 3.78
C VAL A 56 -2.83 8.88 3.21
N GLU A 57 -2.42 9.94 3.92
CA GLU A 57 -1.32 10.80 3.51
C GLU A 57 0.00 10.02 3.38
N LEU A 58 0.30 9.16 4.36
CA LEU A 58 1.51 8.34 4.36
C LEU A 58 1.53 7.32 3.21
N CYS A 59 0.35 6.87 2.78
CA CYS A 59 0.17 5.91 1.70
C CYS A 59 -0.18 6.55 0.35
N ALA A 60 0.07 7.85 0.17
CA ALA A 60 -0.18 8.54 -1.11
C ALA A 60 0.68 8.00 -2.28
N GLY A 61 1.82 7.36 -1.97
CA GLY A 61 2.69 6.70 -2.93
C GLY A 61 2.51 5.17 -2.97
N ALA A 62 2.87 4.55 -4.09
CA ALA A 62 2.92 3.09 -4.18
C ALA A 62 4.03 2.54 -3.28
N LEU A 63 3.72 1.51 -2.48
CA LEU A 63 4.70 0.82 -1.64
C LEU A 63 5.67 0.01 -2.50
N LEU A 64 6.93 0.43 -2.62
CA LEU A 64 7.99 -0.26 -3.39
C LEU A 64 7.53 -0.65 -4.82
N PRO A 65 7.14 0.31 -5.68
CA PRO A 65 6.45 0.03 -6.95
C PRO A 65 7.25 -0.83 -7.91
N GLY A 66 8.59 -0.74 -7.88
CA GLY A 66 9.49 -1.55 -8.72
C GLY A 66 9.77 -2.96 -8.21
N SER A 67 9.23 -3.35 -7.05
CA SER A 67 9.46 -4.67 -6.47
C SER A 67 8.31 -5.62 -6.76
N ALA A 68 8.62 -6.74 -7.41
CA ALA A 68 7.71 -7.87 -7.62
C ALA A 68 7.93 -9.01 -6.60
N ALA A 69 8.66 -8.74 -5.50
CA ALA A 69 8.91 -9.75 -4.49
C ALA A 69 7.59 -10.19 -3.83
N PRO A 70 7.32 -11.51 -3.69
CA PRO A 70 6.04 -11.99 -3.16
C PRO A 70 5.67 -11.40 -1.79
N GLY A 71 6.64 -11.24 -0.89
CA GLY A 71 6.41 -10.61 0.42
C GLY A 71 6.03 -9.13 0.33
N VAL A 72 6.58 -8.40 -0.64
CA VAL A 72 6.21 -6.99 -0.88
C VAL A 72 4.81 -6.89 -1.45
N ALA A 73 4.46 -7.74 -2.43
CA ALA A 73 3.12 -7.79 -3.00
C ALA A 73 2.07 -8.11 -1.92
N HIS A 74 2.34 -9.10 -1.07
CA HIS A 74 1.46 -9.47 0.03
C HIS A 74 1.24 -8.34 1.04
N VAL A 75 2.31 -7.65 1.45
CA VAL A 75 2.23 -6.50 2.37
C VAL A 75 1.42 -5.36 1.74
N ARG A 76 1.65 -5.06 0.45
CA ARG A 76 0.90 -4.01 -0.27
C ARG A 76 -0.59 -4.32 -0.29
N GLU A 77 -0.94 -5.57 -0.57
CA GLU A 77 -2.32 -6.03 -0.64
C GLU A 77 -3.02 -5.96 0.72
N LEU A 78 -2.38 -6.47 1.78
CA LEU A 78 -2.95 -6.41 3.13
C LEU A 78 -3.18 -4.96 3.60
N LEU A 79 -2.21 -4.08 3.37
CA LEU A 79 -2.36 -2.67 3.73
C LEU A 79 -3.53 -2.03 2.96
N ARG A 80 -3.64 -2.31 1.66
CA ARG A 80 -4.73 -1.82 0.81
C ARG A 80 -6.09 -2.25 1.36
N GLU A 81 -6.26 -3.54 1.61
CA GLU A 81 -7.52 -4.11 2.12
C GLU A 81 -7.91 -3.54 3.49
N GLU A 82 -6.96 -3.45 4.43
CA GLU A 82 -7.25 -2.87 5.76
C GLU A 82 -7.65 -1.39 5.67
N MET A 83 -7.00 -0.62 4.80
CA MET A 83 -7.34 0.78 4.54
C MET A 83 -8.73 0.91 3.91
N ASN A 84 -9.05 0.09 2.90
CA ASN A 84 -10.35 0.10 2.22
C ASN A 84 -11.48 -0.13 3.23
N LEU A 85 -11.37 -1.19 4.02
CA LEU A 85 -12.37 -1.54 5.04
C LEU A 85 -12.52 -0.44 6.11
N ALA A 86 -11.43 0.20 6.54
CA ALA A 86 -11.48 1.25 7.53
C ALA A 86 -12.12 2.54 6.99
N LEU A 87 -11.80 2.92 5.75
CA LEU A 87 -12.33 4.11 5.10
C LEU A 87 -13.80 3.95 4.74
N LEU A 88 -14.20 2.79 4.20
CA LEU A 88 -15.60 2.46 3.94
C LEU A 88 -16.45 2.53 5.22
N ARG A 89 -15.92 1.99 6.33
CA ARG A 89 -16.59 2.07 7.64
C ARG A 89 -16.69 3.51 8.15
N ARG A 90 -15.68 4.34 7.90
CA ARG A 90 -15.68 5.76 8.30
C ARG A 90 -16.68 6.58 7.49
N GLY A 91 -16.82 6.30 6.20
CA GLY A 91 -17.78 6.98 5.32
C GLY A 91 -17.51 8.48 5.12
N ASP A 92 -16.24 8.91 5.20
CA ASP A 92 -15.86 10.30 4.93
C ASP A 92 -15.56 10.48 3.43
N PRO A 93 -16.35 11.28 2.68
CA PRO A 93 -16.19 11.41 1.23
C PRO A 93 -14.82 11.97 0.82
N ARG A 94 -14.25 12.86 1.63
CA ARG A 94 -12.95 13.47 1.35
C ARG A 94 -11.84 12.44 1.47
N LEU A 95 -11.84 11.65 2.54
CA LEU A 95 -10.84 10.59 2.75
C LEU A 95 -10.98 9.47 1.72
N LEU A 96 -12.23 9.07 1.41
CA LEU A 96 -12.51 8.09 0.37
C LEU A 96 -12.00 8.55 -1.00
N MET A 97 -12.28 9.79 -1.40
CA MET A 97 -11.79 10.34 -2.67
C MET A 97 -10.26 10.41 -2.72
N ASN A 98 -9.62 10.89 -1.64
CA ASN A 98 -8.16 11.00 -1.57
C ASN A 98 -7.50 9.63 -1.71
N TRP A 99 -8.04 8.63 -1.02
CA TRP A 99 -7.52 7.27 -1.08
C TRP A 99 -7.82 6.58 -2.41
N ALA A 100 -9.04 6.71 -2.94
CA ALA A 100 -9.42 6.17 -4.24
C ALA A 100 -8.60 6.81 -5.37
N ALA A 101 -8.15 8.07 -5.25
CA ALA A 101 -7.25 8.67 -6.23
C ALA A 101 -5.79 8.14 -6.14
N SER A 102 -5.41 7.44 -5.07
CA SER A 102 -4.05 6.95 -4.85
C SER A 102 -3.72 5.72 -5.72
N PRO A 103 -2.43 5.43 -5.98
CA PRO A 103 -2.02 4.21 -6.69
C PRO A 103 -2.49 2.91 -6.03
N LEU A 104 -2.77 2.92 -4.72
CA LEU A 104 -3.22 1.75 -3.98
C LEU A 104 -4.76 1.60 -4.00
N GLY A 105 -5.51 2.69 -4.03
CA GLY A 105 -6.98 2.66 -3.98
C GLY A 105 -7.68 2.77 -5.33
N ARG A 106 -6.99 3.23 -6.39
CA ARG A 106 -7.63 3.59 -7.68
C ARG A 106 -8.34 2.49 -8.42
N ASP A 107 -7.97 1.25 -8.18
CA ASP A 107 -8.50 0.09 -8.89
C ASP A 107 -9.59 -0.63 -8.06
N ASP A 108 -9.98 -0.08 -6.90
CA ASP A 108 -11.04 -0.62 -6.06
C ASP A 108 -12.41 -0.01 -6.43
N LEU A 109 -13.29 -0.85 -7.00
CA LEU A 109 -14.61 -0.44 -7.44
C LEU A 109 -15.53 -0.03 -6.26
N GLU A 110 -15.43 -0.71 -5.13
CA GLU A 110 -16.29 -0.48 -3.97
C GLU A 110 -16.04 0.92 -3.37
N LEU A 111 -14.78 1.34 -3.29
CA LEU A 111 -14.42 2.70 -2.87
C LEU A 111 -15.06 3.77 -3.75
N TRP A 112 -14.99 3.61 -5.07
CA TRP A 112 -15.59 4.58 -6.00
C TRP A 112 -17.11 4.59 -5.89
N GLN A 113 -17.74 3.41 -5.74
CA GLN A 113 -19.18 3.32 -5.51
C GLN A 113 -19.60 4.02 -4.22
N ALA A 114 -18.83 3.85 -3.13
CA ALA A 114 -19.07 4.55 -1.87
C ALA A 114 -18.90 6.08 -2.02
N CYS A 115 -17.88 6.55 -2.74
CA CYS A 115 -17.74 7.96 -3.06
C CYS A 115 -18.99 8.51 -3.76
N ARG A 116 -19.50 7.80 -4.78
CA ARG A 116 -20.67 8.24 -5.55
C ARG A 116 -21.92 8.37 -4.67
N GLN A 117 -22.12 7.44 -3.73
CA GLN A 117 -23.28 7.47 -2.84
C GLN A 117 -23.27 8.65 -1.88
N LEU A 118 -22.09 9.17 -1.52
CA LEU A 118 -21.94 10.21 -0.51
C LEU A 118 -21.75 11.62 -1.10
N LEU A 119 -21.34 11.73 -2.37
CA LEU A 119 -21.12 13.00 -3.04
C LEU A 119 -22.45 13.60 -3.54
N PRO A 120 -22.64 14.93 -3.43
CA PRO A 120 -23.74 15.60 -4.11
C PRO A 120 -23.50 15.66 -5.63
N ASP A 121 -24.56 15.91 -6.40
CA ASP A 121 -24.46 16.15 -7.83
C ASP A 121 -23.47 17.27 -8.14
N GLY A 122 -22.60 17.04 -9.14
CA GLY A 122 -21.59 18.00 -9.56
C GLY A 122 -20.37 17.33 -10.21
N PRO A 123 -19.33 18.13 -10.53
CA PRO A 123 -18.17 17.66 -11.30
C PRO A 123 -17.44 16.46 -10.67
N ASP A 124 -17.33 16.41 -9.34
CA ASP A 124 -16.71 15.28 -8.65
C ASP A 124 -17.56 14.00 -8.73
N HIS A 125 -18.89 14.13 -8.63
CA HIS A 125 -19.82 13.02 -8.81
C HIS A 125 -19.77 12.47 -10.25
N ASP A 126 -19.68 13.35 -11.25
CA ASP A 126 -19.52 12.96 -12.65
C ASP A 126 -18.20 12.22 -12.89
N ARG A 127 -17.10 12.72 -12.28
CA ARG A 127 -15.78 12.08 -12.35
C ARG A 127 -15.79 10.68 -11.73
N VAL A 128 -16.39 10.52 -10.55
CA VAL A 128 -16.53 9.21 -9.90
C VAL A 128 -17.36 8.26 -10.75
N THR A 129 -18.48 8.73 -11.28
CA THR A 129 -19.34 7.93 -12.18
C THR A 129 -18.57 7.47 -13.42
N ALA A 130 -17.80 8.35 -14.05
CA ALA A 130 -16.96 7.99 -15.18
C ALA A 130 -15.91 6.93 -14.82
N ARG A 131 -15.29 7.01 -13.64
CA ARG A 131 -14.30 6.02 -13.17
C ARG A 131 -14.92 4.66 -12.90
N ILE A 132 -16.09 4.60 -12.27
CA ILE A 132 -16.86 3.36 -12.08
C ILE A 132 -17.11 2.68 -13.43
N ASN A 133 -17.61 3.43 -14.42
CA ASN A 133 -17.87 2.89 -15.76
C ASN A 133 -16.62 2.34 -16.46
N VAL A 134 -15.43 2.90 -16.17
CA VAL A 134 -14.16 2.37 -16.69
C VAL A 134 -13.84 1.04 -16.01
N LEU A 135 -13.89 0.99 -14.68
CA LEU A 135 -13.58 -0.23 -13.91
C LEU A 135 -14.56 -1.37 -14.22
N ASP A 136 -15.85 -1.09 -14.36
CA ASP A 136 -16.85 -2.10 -14.73
C ASP A 136 -16.54 -2.74 -16.09
N ARG A 137 -16.02 -1.96 -17.05
CA ARG A 137 -15.59 -2.49 -18.35
C ARG A 137 -14.29 -3.29 -18.29
N GLU A 138 -13.40 -2.98 -17.37
CA GLU A 138 -12.15 -3.72 -17.17
C GLU A 138 -12.38 -5.07 -16.45
N LEU A 139 -13.46 -5.17 -15.68
CA LEU A 139 -13.84 -6.35 -14.89
C LEU A 139 -14.87 -7.28 -15.59
N SER A 140 -15.43 -6.86 -16.73
CA SER A 140 -16.36 -7.64 -17.56
C SER A 140 -15.63 -8.54 -18.54
#